data_AF-B1VIT8-F1
#
_entry.id   AF-B1VIT8-F1
#
_cell.length_a   1.000
_cell.length_b   1.000
_cell.length_c   1.000
_cell.angle_alpha   90.00
_cell.angle_beta   90.00
_cell.angle_gamma   90.00
#
_symmetry.space_group_name_H-M   'P 1'
#
loop_
_entity.id
_entity.type
_entity.pdbx_description
1 polymer ?
#
loop_
_entity_poly.entity_id
_entity_poly.type
_entity_poly.pdbx_seq_one_letter_code
_entity_poly.pdbx_strand_id
1 'polypeptide(L)'
;MRAFFAGLVVWVLFLSWTPDQLGLPMGGPYADWQVVACGAGAVFAVVMLSLRTRWLFAGALGVVLGFTAGFSLAWSLWAAAGDSSGLWAAGLVFLLVGCLIGLNFVGLMVASVRAERARDQQAGR
;
A
#
# COMPACT_ATOMS: atom_id res chain seq x y z
N MET A 1 -5.94 -12.90 0.52
CA MET A 1 -6.43 -12.49 1.87
C MET A 1 -5.39 -11.74 2.70
N ARG A 2 -4.21 -12.28 3.01
CA ARG A 2 -3.22 -11.58 3.88
C ARG A 2 -2.86 -10.17 3.43
N ALA A 3 -2.64 -9.96 2.14
CA ALA A 3 -2.30 -8.64 1.58
C ALA A 3 -3.43 -7.62 1.74
N PHE A 4 -4.68 -8.06 1.57
CA PHE A 4 -5.86 -7.22 1.78
C PHE A 4 -5.95 -6.71 3.22
N PHE A 5 -5.81 -7.60 4.20
CA PHE A 5 -5.79 -7.18 5.60
C PHE A 5 -4.59 -6.29 5.94
N ALA A 6 -3.43 -6.51 5.32
CA ALA A 6 -2.29 -5.62 5.48
C ALA A 6 -2.60 -4.20 4.96
N GLY A 7 -3.27 -4.07 3.82
CA GLY A 7 -3.74 -2.78 3.30
C GLY A 7 -4.68 -2.06 4.24
N LEU A 8 -5.67 -2.78 4.79
CA LEU A 8 -6.57 -2.25 5.82
C LEU A 8 -5.81 -1.77 7.06
N VAL A 9 -4.91 -2.61 7.58
CA VAL A 9 -4.15 -2.31 8.79
C VAL A 9 -3.24 -1.09 8.58
N VAL A 10 -2.54 -0.99 7.46
CA VAL A 10 -1.69 0.18 7.16
C VAL A 10 -2.55 1.45 7.10
N TRP A 11 -3.70 1.40 6.44
CA TRP A 11 -4.60 2.55 6.40
C TRP A 11 -5.05 2.94 7.81
N VAL A 12 -5.50 1.99 8.63
CA VAL A 12 -5.96 2.27 10.00
C VAL A 12 -4.85 2.83 10.87
N LEU A 13 -3.65 2.24 10.82
CA LEU A 13 -2.53 2.67 11.65
C LEU A 13 -2.10 4.11 11.35
N PHE A 14 -2.17 4.52 10.09
CA PHE A 14 -1.61 5.81 9.68
C PHE A 14 -2.64 6.86 9.33
N LEU A 15 -3.79 6.53 8.76
CA LEU A 15 -4.72 7.52 8.17
C LEU A 15 -6.12 7.51 8.78
N SER A 16 -6.45 6.63 9.71
CA SER A 16 -7.80 6.65 10.33
C SER A 16 -7.99 7.76 11.38
N TRP A 17 -6.89 8.39 11.79
CA TRP A 17 -6.87 9.43 12.81
C TRP A 17 -6.23 10.69 12.23
N THR A 18 -6.57 11.85 12.77
CA THR A 18 -6.21 13.14 12.19
C THR A 18 -5.37 13.99 13.16
N PRO A 19 -4.48 14.88 12.68
CA PRO A 19 -3.58 15.65 13.55
C PRO A 19 -4.28 16.56 14.57
N ASP A 20 -5.52 17.00 14.31
CA ASP A 20 -6.37 17.74 15.25
C ASP A 20 -6.70 16.94 16.50
N GLN A 21 -6.89 15.63 16.37
CA GLN A 21 -7.13 14.73 17.51
C GLN A 21 -5.90 14.66 18.44
N LEU A 22 -4.73 15.03 17.93
CA LEU A 22 -3.46 15.07 18.65
C LEU A 22 -3.03 16.48 19.07
N GLY A 23 -3.83 17.51 18.75
CA GLY A 23 -3.52 18.90 19.10
C GLY A 23 -2.35 19.51 18.32
N LEU A 24 -2.04 19.00 17.12
CA LEU A 24 -0.96 19.50 16.27
C LEU A 24 -1.42 20.64 15.34
N PRO A 25 -0.55 21.61 15.00
CA PRO A 25 -0.89 22.70 14.09
C PRO A 25 -1.26 22.18 12.69
N MET A 26 -2.36 22.71 12.14
CA MET A 26 -2.97 22.22 10.89
C MET A 26 -2.33 22.84 9.64
N GLY A 27 -1.91 21.99 8.70
CA GLY A 27 -1.58 22.34 7.30
C GLY A 27 -2.48 21.64 6.26
N GLY A 28 -3.40 20.77 6.71
CA GLY A 28 -4.26 19.92 5.88
C GLY A 28 -4.92 18.80 6.71
N PRO A 29 -5.70 17.90 6.08
CA PRO A 29 -6.38 16.79 6.78
C PRO A 29 -5.43 15.74 7.35
N TYR A 30 -4.19 15.66 6.84
CA TYR A 30 -3.13 14.79 7.34
C TYR A 30 -1.84 15.59 7.52
N ALA A 31 -1.00 15.17 8.48
CA ALA A 31 0.33 15.73 8.62
C ALA A 31 1.31 15.12 7.58
N ASP A 32 2.29 15.89 7.12
CA ASP A 32 3.25 15.42 6.10
C ASP A 32 3.95 14.12 6.51
N TRP A 33 4.37 14.04 7.78
CA TRP A 33 5.04 12.85 8.33
C TRP A 33 4.13 11.62 8.33
N GLN A 34 2.82 11.80 8.51
CA GLN A 34 1.81 10.74 8.59
C GLN A 34 1.65 10.09 7.21
N VAL A 35 1.65 10.91 6.14
CA VAL A 35 1.60 10.44 4.76
C VAL A 35 2.89 9.71 4.39
N VAL A 36 4.06 10.26 4.76
CA VAL A 36 5.36 9.60 4.52
C VAL A 36 5.45 8.26 5.25
N ALA A 37 5.03 8.20 6.51
CA ALA A 37 5.04 6.98 7.31
C ALA A 37 4.06 5.93 6.73
N CYS A 38 2.89 6.37 6.25
CA CYS A 38 1.94 5.50 5.55
C CYS A 38 2.56 4.89 4.29
N GLY A 39 3.23 5.70 3.47
CA GLY A 39 3.92 5.25 2.26
C GLY A 39 5.02 4.23 2.58
N ALA A 40 5.85 4.51 3.59
CA ALA A 40 6.88 3.59 4.06
C ALA A 40 6.29 2.26 4.59
N GLY A 41 5.18 2.34 5.35
CA GLY A 41 4.45 1.17 5.85
C GLY A 41 3.86 0.30 4.73
N ALA A 42 3.30 0.93 3.69
CA ALA A 42 2.78 0.23 2.52
C ALA A 42 3.90 -0.51 1.75
N VAL A 43 5.02 0.17 1.50
CA VAL A 43 6.20 -0.44 0.86
C VAL A 43 6.72 -1.61 1.70
N PHE A 44 6.90 -1.42 3.00
CA PHE A 44 7.37 -2.48 3.90
C PHE A 44 6.44 -3.70 3.89
N ALA A 45 5.12 -3.49 3.98
CA ALA A 45 4.14 -4.57 3.93
C ALA A 45 4.22 -5.34 2.60
N VAL A 46 4.23 -4.63 1.46
CA VAL A 46 4.32 -5.26 0.13
C VAL A 46 5.62 -6.03 -0.03
N VAL A 47 6.77 -5.50 0.40
CA VAL A 47 8.06 -6.20 0.36
C VAL A 47 7.99 -7.49 1.19
N MET A 48 7.55 -7.40 2.45
CA MET A 48 7.51 -8.55 3.35
C MET A 48 6.57 -9.66 2.84
N LEU A 49 5.40 -9.30 2.30
CA LEU A 49 4.48 -10.27 1.74
C LEU A 49 4.99 -10.85 0.40
N SER A 50 5.64 -10.04 -0.43
CA SER A 50 6.22 -10.48 -1.71
C SER A 50 7.41 -11.42 -1.52
N LEU A 51 8.19 -11.26 -0.44
CA LEU A 51 9.26 -12.20 -0.08
C LEU A 51 8.71 -13.57 0.34
N ARG A 52 7.52 -13.61 0.96
CA ARG A 52 6.87 -14.85 1.44
C ARG A 52 6.09 -15.59 0.36
N THR A 53 5.97 -15.05 -0.85
CA THR A 53 5.19 -15.66 -1.92
C THR A 53 6.01 -16.70 -2.68
N ARG A 54 5.43 -17.88 -2.93
CA ARG A 54 6.09 -18.97 -3.67
C ARG A 54 6.41 -18.57 -5.13
N TRP A 55 5.47 -17.88 -5.77
CA TRP A 55 5.60 -17.41 -7.15
C TRP A 55 6.23 -16.02 -7.18
N LEU A 56 7.20 -15.79 -8.08
CA LEU A 56 7.94 -14.52 -8.17
C LEU A 56 7.02 -13.37 -8.63
N PHE A 57 6.75 -13.30 -9.94
CA PHE A 57 6.00 -12.18 -10.54
C PHE A 57 4.50 -12.26 -10.26
N ALA A 58 3.87 -13.41 -10.47
CA ALA A 58 2.44 -13.60 -10.19
C ALA A 58 2.11 -13.44 -8.71
N GLY A 59 3.02 -13.84 -7.82
CA GLY A 59 2.87 -13.67 -6.38
C GLY A 59 2.95 -12.20 -5.97
N ALA A 60 3.95 -11.47 -6.47
CA ALA A 60 4.10 -10.04 -6.22
C ALA A 60 2.87 -9.25 -6.72
N LEU A 61 2.38 -9.55 -7.92
CA LEU A 61 1.17 -8.92 -8.47
C LEU A 61 -0.06 -9.18 -7.58
N GLY A 62 -0.25 -10.42 -7.12
CA GLY A 62 -1.33 -10.77 -6.20
C GLY A 62 -1.24 -10.06 -4.85
N VAL A 63 -0.02 -9.82 -4.34
CA VAL A 63 0.20 -9.02 -3.13
C VAL A 63 -0.18 -7.56 -3.35
N VAL A 64 0.26 -6.97 -4.46
CA VAL A 64 -0.04 -5.57 -4.81
C VAL A 64 -1.54 -5.36 -4.96
N LEU A 65 -2.22 -6.18 -5.77
CA LEU A 65 -3.67 -6.08 -5.97
C LEU A 65 -4.44 -6.26 -4.65
N GLY A 66 -4.04 -7.25 -3.85
CA GLY A 66 -4.66 -7.50 -2.55
C GLY A 66 -4.49 -6.32 -1.60
N PHE A 67 -3.26 -5.80 -1.46
CA PHE A 67 -2.96 -4.64 -0.61
C PHE A 67 -3.74 -3.41 -1.05
N THR A 68 -3.66 -3.07 -2.34
CA THR A 68 -4.36 -1.92 -2.91
C THR A 68 -5.86 -2.02 -2.66
N ALA A 69 -6.48 -3.19 -2.88
CA ALA A 69 -7.91 -3.37 -2.62
C ALA A 69 -8.29 -3.15 -1.14
N GLY A 70 -7.50 -3.65 -0.19
CA GLY A 70 -7.77 -3.43 1.23
C GLY A 70 -7.59 -1.98 1.64
N PHE A 71 -6.48 -1.36 1.22
CA PHE A 71 -6.17 0.03 1.54
C PHE A 71 -7.23 1.00 0.96
N SER A 72 -7.57 0.83 -0.31
CA SER A 72 -8.53 1.69 -1.01
C SER A 72 -9.96 1.48 -0.52
N LEU A 73 -10.34 0.27 -0.08
CA LEU A 73 -11.63 0.04 0.57
C LEU A 73 -11.76 0.85 1.87
N ALA A 74 -10.79 0.73 2.78
CA ALA A 74 -10.82 1.48 4.05
C ALA A 74 -10.89 3.00 3.81
N TRP A 75 -10.03 3.51 2.92
CA TRP A 75 -10.05 4.92 2.55
C TRP A 75 -11.39 5.35 1.95
N SER A 76 -11.97 4.56 1.04
CA SER A 76 -13.24 4.91 0.38
C SER A 76 -14.41 4.98 1.34
N LEU A 77 -14.47 4.09 2.33
CA LEU A 77 -15.55 4.08 3.33
C LEU A 77 -15.48 5.33 4.22
N TRP A 78 -14.27 5.71 4.62
CA TRP A 78 -14.05 6.94 5.39
C TRP A 78 -14.34 8.19 4.56
N ALA A 79 -13.85 8.26 3.32
CA ALA A 79 -14.05 9.40 2.45
C ALA A 79 -15.52 9.59 2.06
N ALA A 80 -16.23 8.51 1.71
CA ALA A 80 -17.65 8.56 1.35
C ALA A 80 -18.55 8.97 2.53
N ALA A 81 -18.15 8.70 3.77
CA ALA A 81 -18.90 9.12 4.95
C ALA A 81 -18.82 10.64 5.21
N GLY A 82 -17.74 11.28 4.78
CA GLY A 82 -17.49 12.72 4.99
C GLY A 82 -17.78 13.60 3.77
N ASP A 83 -18.02 13.02 2.59
CA ASP A 83 -18.13 13.76 1.33
C ASP A 83 -19.53 13.69 0.71
N SER A 84 -20.19 14.84 0.61
CA SER A 84 -21.48 14.99 -0.07
C SER A 84 -21.36 15.39 -1.54
N SER A 85 -20.16 15.75 -2.01
CA SER A 85 -19.93 16.24 -3.38
C SER A 85 -19.70 15.12 -4.40
N GLY A 86 -19.30 13.93 -3.94
CA GLY A 86 -18.93 12.80 -4.80
C GLY A 86 -17.49 12.83 -5.31
N LEU A 87 -16.70 13.85 -4.93
CA LEU A 87 -15.27 13.95 -5.26
C LEU A 87 -14.44 12.80 -4.69
N TRP A 88 -14.93 12.11 -3.66
CA TRP A 88 -14.32 10.90 -3.11
C TRP A 88 -14.11 9.83 -4.18
N ALA A 89 -14.98 9.73 -5.20
CA ALA A 89 -14.86 8.76 -6.27
C ALA A 89 -13.66 9.07 -7.19
N ALA A 90 -13.43 10.34 -7.51
CA ALA A 90 -12.24 10.75 -8.26
C ALA A 90 -10.97 10.51 -7.43
N GLY A 91 -11.00 10.82 -6.13
CA GLY A 91 -9.92 10.51 -5.21
C GLY A 91 -9.62 9.00 -5.15
N LEU A 92 -10.64 8.16 -5.17
CA LEU A 92 -10.49 6.70 -5.22
C LEU A 92 -9.75 6.26 -6.48
N VAL A 93 -10.09 6.82 -7.65
CA VAL A 93 -9.41 6.51 -8.91
C VAL A 93 -7.94 6.89 -8.83
N PHE A 94 -7.61 8.10 -8.37
CA PHE A 94 -6.22 8.52 -8.21
C PHE A 94 -5.47 7.64 -7.21
N LEU A 95 -6.11 7.27 -6.11
CA LEU A 95 -5.52 6.38 -5.11
C LEU A 95 -5.22 5.00 -5.69
N LEU A 96 -6.17 4.41 -6.42
CA LEU A 96 -5.99 3.12 -7.09
C LEU A 96 -4.83 3.19 -8.09
N VAL A 97 -4.79 4.21 -8.95
CA VAL A 97 -3.74 4.38 -9.95
C VAL A 97 -2.37 4.55 -9.28
N GLY A 98 -2.27 5.44 -8.28
CA GLY A 98 -1.03 5.68 -7.54
C GLY A 98 -0.52 4.43 -6.81
N CYS A 99 -1.39 3.73 -6.10
CA CYS A 99 -1.03 2.49 -5.41
C CYS A 99 -0.63 1.40 -6.39
N LEU A 100 -1.38 1.19 -7.48
CA LEU A 100 -1.05 0.18 -8.48
C LEU A 100 0.29 0.46 -9.13
N ILE A 101 0.56 1.70 -9.56
CA ILE A 101 1.84 2.04 -10.20
C ILE A 101 2.99 1.89 -9.19
N GLY A 102 2.90 2.54 -8.04
CA GLY A 102 3.98 2.60 -7.06
C GLY A 102 4.29 1.23 -6.44
N LEU A 103 3.26 0.50 -6.00
CA LEU A 103 3.47 -0.80 -5.35
C LEU A 103 3.80 -1.90 -6.36
N ASN A 104 3.33 -1.81 -7.62
CA ASN A 104 3.76 -2.76 -8.65
C ASN A 104 5.24 -2.57 -8.99
N PHE A 105 5.74 -1.33 -9.04
CA PHE A 105 7.18 -1.09 -9.19
C PHE A 105 7.99 -1.78 -8.07
N VAL A 106 7.57 -1.61 -6.81
CA VAL A 106 8.19 -2.28 -5.65
C VAL A 106 8.09 -3.80 -5.76
N GLY A 107 6.91 -4.33 -6.10
CA GLY A 107 6.68 -5.76 -6.25
C GLY A 107 7.58 -6.39 -7.33
N LEU A 108 7.74 -5.69 -8.46
CA LEU A 108 8.63 -6.10 -9.55
C LEU A 108 10.10 -6.08 -9.13
N MET A 109 10.55 -5.05 -8.40
CA MET A 109 11.92 -5.02 -7.86
C MET A 109 12.19 -6.18 -6.90
N VAL A 110 11.23 -6.51 -6.03
CA VAL A 110 11.38 -7.67 -5.13
C VAL A 110 11.43 -8.97 -5.94
N ALA A 111 10.59 -9.11 -6.95
CA ALA A 111 10.58 -10.29 -7.81
C ALA A 111 11.88 -10.44 -8.61
N SER A 112 12.44 -9.36 -9.15
CA SER A 112 13.69 -9.38 -9.91
C SER A 112 14.89 -9.76 -9.04
N VAL A 113 15.04 -9.13 -7.86
CA VAL A 113 16.12 -9.46 -6.91
C VAL A 113 16.03 -10.92 -6.48
N ARG A 114 14.82 -11.45 -6.26
CA ARG A 114 14.63 -12.87 -5.93
C ARG A 114 14.96 -13.79 -7.10
N ALA A 115 14.64 -13.39 -8.33
CA ALA A 115 14.96 -14.16 -9.53
C ALA A 115 16.46 -14.25 -9.77
N GLU A 116 17.19 -13.15 -9.57
CA GLU A 116 18.66 -13.10 -9.66
C GLU A 116 19.30 -14.04 -8.62
N ARG A 117 18.89 -13.93 -7.35
CA ARG A 117 19.39 -14.82 -6.28
C ARG A 117 19.13 -16.30 -6.55
N ALA A 118 17.98 -16.64 -7.14
CA ALA A 118 17.67 -18.01 -7.50
C ALA A 118 18.55 -18.54 -8.64
N ARG A 119 18.95 -17.67 -9.59
CA ARG A 119 19.88 -18.01 -10.67
C ARG A 119 21.30 -18.19 -10.15
N ASP A 120 21.77 -17.30 -9.28
CA ASP A 120 23.11 -17.40 -8.69
C ASP A 120 23.30 -18.70 -7.89
N GLN A 121 22.26 -19.11 -7.15
CA GLN A 121 22.26 -20.39 -6.43
C GLN A 121 22.29 -21.62 -7.34
N GLN A 122 21.84 -21.49 -8.59
CA GLN A 122 21.90 -22.56 -9.59
C GLN A 122 23.26 -22.58 -10.31
N ALA A 123 23.89 -21.42 -10.52
CA ALA A 123 25.19 -21.30 -11.18
C ALA A 123 26.39 -21.62 -10.26
N GLY A 124 26.24 -21.44 -8.94
CA GLY A 124 27.23 -21.82 -7.93
C GLY A 124 27.14 -23.26 -7.43
N ARG A 125 26.29 -24.10 -8.05
CA ARG A 125 26.21 -25.55 -7.87
C ARG A 125 26.77 -26.24 -9.10
#